data_AF-A0A6N2B1L7-F1
#
_entry.id   AF-A0A6N2B1L7-F1
#
_cell.length_a   1.000
_cell.length_b   1.000
_cell.length_c   1.000
_cell.angle_alpha   90.00
_cell.angle_beta   90.00
_cell.angle_gamma   90.00
#
_symmetry.space_group_name_H-M   'P 1'
#
loop_
_entity.id
_entity.type
_entity.pdbx_description
1 polymer ?
#
loop_
_entity_poly.entity_id
_entity_poly.type
_entity_poly.pdbx_seq_one_letter_code
_entity_poly.pdbx_strand_id
1 'polypeptide(L)'
;KFSQGRVNSRAQTVLKGIMGSVHKLLFEIVHKGILPRGHQRHIDSIRDMGLMNALECKECIDWPTLIIKHFARIVDPQLGSHQLAFGNLLTRVFNAFEVPLGEGRVLTRADMFTQAILADCGIPMESDQVANSSPRSSGPVAQLLRKLKVVEEKYVTLELENQNLRAELHTSNAEIHGLKNQLVQQQLANNARVDRVLDMLASASTKPSQSST
;
A
#
# COMPACT_ATOMS: atom_id res chain seq x y z
N LYS A 1 -0.59 14.58 -23.25
CA LYS A 1 0.49 15.59 -23.32
C LYS A 1 1.17 15.66 -21.95
N PHE A 2 2.21 14.85 -21.73
CA PHE A 2 3.01 14.98 -20.51
C PHE A 2 3.94 16.19 -20.68
N SER A 3 3.95 17.04 -19.67
CA SER A 3 4.50 18.39 -19.70
C SER A 3 5.99 18.41 -20.02
N GLN A 4 6.37 19.15 -21.07
CA GLN A 4 7.70 19.73 -21.24
C GLN A 4 7.92 20.88 -20.23
N GLY A 5 7.82 20.57 -18.95
CA GLY A 5 8.23 21.47 -17.87
C GLY A 5 9.66 21.12 -17.48
N ARG A 6 10.59 22.08 -17.61
CA ARG A 6 11.91 21.99 -16.98
C ARG A 6 11.70 21.70 -15.49
N VAL A 7 11.96 20.46 -15.07
CA VAL A 7 11.97 20.10 -13.65
C VAL A 7 13.22 20.74 -13.05
N ASN A 8 13.07 21.97 -12.55
CA ASN A 8 13.97 22.49 -11.53
C ASN A 8 13.68 21.72 -10.24
N SER A 9 14.32 20.57 -10.06
CA SER A 9 14.49 20.00 -8.74
C SER A 9 15.97 20.07 -8.41
N ARG A 10 16.31 20.73 -7.30
CA ARG A 10 17.52 20.34 -6.55
C ARG A 10 17.35 18.86 -6.28
N ALA A 11 17.92 18.01 -7.13
CA ALA A 11 17.99 16.58 -6.88
C ALA A 11 18.82 16.44 -5.61
N GLN A 12 18.17 16.27 -4.46
CA GLN A 12 18.84 15.86 -3.25
C GLN A 12 19.45 14.51 -3.56
N THR A 13 20.75 14.49 -3.81
CA THR A 13 21.52 13.26 -3.97
C THR A 13 21.54 12.57 -2.62
N VAL A 14 20.67 11.57 -2.44
CA VAL A 14 20.69 10.72 -1.26
C VAL A 14 21.83 9.72 -1.45
N LEU A 15 22.84 9.79 -0.60
CA LEU A 15 23.93 8.82 -0.61
C LEU A 15 23.36 7.44 -0.27
N LYS A 16 23.63 6.44 -1.10
CA LYS A 16 23.17 5.06 -0.84
C LYS A 16 23.58 4.58 0.56
N GLY A 17 24.77 4.99 1.04
CA GLY A 17 25.28 4.62 2.37
C GLY A 17 24.37 4.98 3.55
N ILE A 18 23.66 6.12 3.48
CA ILE A 18 22.81 6.64 4.56
C ILE A 18 21.37 6.11 4.53
N MET A 19 20.98 5.40 3.47
CA MET A 19 19.64 4.84 3.35
C MET A 19 19.43 3.69 4.36
N GLY A 20 18.21 3.59 4.90
CA GLY A 20 17.80 2.41 5.68
C GLY A 20 17.78 1.14 4.81
N SER A 21 17.91 -0.03 5.43
CA SER A 21 17.95 -1.35 4.76
C SER A 21 16.83 -1.56 3.73
N VAL A 22 15.58 -1.27 4.12
CA VAL A 22 14.41 -1.40 3.23
C VAL A 22 14.47 -0.42 2.06
N HIS A 23 14.89 0.82 2.31
CA HIS A 23 15.02 1.84 1.26
C HIS A 23 16.15 1.50 0.29
N LYS A 24 17.29 0.98 0.78
CA LYS A 24 18.38 0.46 -0.06
C LYS A 24 17.88 -0.68 -0.95
N LEU A 25 17.12 -1.60 -0.38
CA LEU A 25 16.55 -2.73 -1.12
C LEU A 25 15.60 -2.25 -2.23
N LEU A 26 14.66 -1.35 -1.91
CA LEU A 26 13.74 -0.76 -2.87
C LEU A 26 14.48 0.01 -3.97
N PHE A 27 15.51 0.76 -3.61
CA PHE A 27 16.36 1.47 -4.56
C PHE A 27 17.03 0.49 -5.53
N GLU A 28 17.63 -0.60 -5.03
CA GLU A 28 18.27 -1.61 -5.87
C GLU A 28 17.27 -2.40 -6.72
N ILE A 29 16.07 -2.69 -6.19
CA ILE A 29 14.95 -3.28 -6.93
C ILE A 29 14.61 -2.39 -8.13
N VAL A 30 14.37 -1.10 -7.88
CA VAL A 30 13.97 -0.17 -8.91
C VAL A 30 15.10 -0.03 -9.93
N HIS A 31 16.31 0.25 -9.46
CA HIS A 31 17.47 0.56 -10.29
C HIS A 31 17.92 -0.62 -11.16
N LYS A 32 17.93 -1.84 -10.62
CA LYS A 32 18.48 -3.02 -11.31
C LYS A 32 17.41 -3.95 -11.89
N GLY A 33 16.22 -3.97 -11.29
CA GLY A 33 15.16 -4.94 -11.57
C GLY A 33 13.93 -4.38 -12.32
N ILE A 34 13.69 -3.07 -12.25
CA ILE A 34 12.48 -2.44 -12.79
C ILE A 34 12.81 -1.47 -13.93
N LEU A 35 13.78 -0.58 -13.76
CA LEU A 35 14.03 0.48 -14.74
C LEU A 35 14.23 -0.05 -16.17
N PRO A 36 13.62 0.62 -17.18
CA PRO A 36 13.70 0.20 -18.56
C PRO A 36 15.16 0.16 -19.01
N ARG A 37 15.52 -0.90 -19.74
CA ARG A 37 16.86 -1.06 -20.33
C ARG A 37 16.69 -0.99 -21.85
N GLY A 38 17.61 -0.28 -22.52
CA GLY A 38 17.48 0.07 -23.93
C GLY A 38 17.39 -1.13 -24.90
N HIS A 39 17.25 -0.80 -26.18
CA HIS A 39 16.76 -1.64 -27.29
C HIS A 39 17.52 -2.94 -27.62
N GLN A 40 18.62 -3.30 -26.94
CA GLN A 40 19.45 -4.48 -27.29
C GLN A 40 18.95 -5.83 -26.72
N ARG A 41 17.72 -5.91 -26.20
CA ARG A 41 17.16 -7.15 -25.65
C ARG A 41 16.03 -7.65 -26.54
N HIS A 42 16.38 -8.46 -27.53
CA HIS A 42 15.42 -8.94 -28.53
C HIS A 42 14.73 -10.27 -28.16
N ILE A 43 14.63 -10.62 -26.88
CA ILE A 43 13.97 -11.86 -26.46
C ILE A 43 13.05 -11.58 -25.28
N ASP A 44 11.76 -11.57 -25.55
CA ASP A 44 10.74 -11.56 -24.50
C ASP A 44 10.79 -12.89 -23.76
N SER A 45 10.98 -12.84 -22.44
CA SER A 45 10.81 -14.05 -21.63
C SER A 45 9.34 -14.47 -21.66
N ILE A 46 9.07 -15.77 -21.58
CA ILE A 46 7.72 -16.33 -21.34
C ILE A 46 7.05 -15.63 -20.15
N ARG A 47 7.83 -15.20 -19.16
CA ARG A 47 7.33 -14.44 -18.00
C ARG A 47 6.91 -13.02 -18.36
N ASP A 48 7.66 -12.34 -19.21
CA ASP A 48 7.32 -10.98 -19.67
C ASP A 48 6.03 -11.03 -20.49
N MET A 49 5.88 -12.05 -21.33
CA MET A 49 4.64 -12.32 -22.07
C MET A 49 3.46 -12.63 -21.14
N GLY A 50 3.65 -13.49 -20.14
CA GLY A 50 2.60 -13.80 -19.16
C GLY A 50 2.18 -12.59 -18.33
N LEU A 51 3.11 -11.72 -17.96
CA LEU A 51 2.83 -10.50 -17.22
C LEU A 51 2.12 -9.45 -18.10
N MET A 52 2.53 -9.30 -19.36
CA MET A 52 1.83 -8.48 -20.34
C MET A 52 0.39 -8.95 -20.53
N ASN A 53 0.18 -10.27 -20.68
CA ASN A 53 -1.15 -10.85 -20.81
C ASN A 53 -2.02 -10.62 -19.57
N ALA A 54 -1.48 -10.80 -18.36
CA ALA A 54 -2.19 -10.52 -17.12
C ALA A 54 -2.60 -9.03 -17.02
N LEU A 55 -1.71 -8.11 -17.41
CA LEU A 55 -2.01 -6.68 -17.47
C LEU A 55 -3.08 -6.34 -18.51
N GLU A 56 -3.01 -6.95 -19.70
CA GLU A 56 -3.98 -6.78 -20.78
C GLU A 56 -5.37 -7.30 -20.38
N CYS A 57 -5.42 -8.45 -19.71
CA CYS A 57 -6.63 -9.03 -19.14
C CYS A 57 -7.13 -8.33 -17.86
N LYS A 58 -6.42 -7.30 -17.37
CA LYS A 58 -6.70 -6.58 -16.11
C LYS A 58 -6.77 -7.51 -14.89
N GLU A 59 -5.98 -8.57 -14.89
CA GLU A 59 -5.87 -9.49 -13.77
C GLU A 59 -5.11 -8.85 -12.60
N CYS A 60 -5.49 -9.22 -11.38
CA CYS A 60 -4.75 -8.82 -10.19
C CYS A 60 -3.40 -9.52 -10.15
N ILE A 61 -2.32 -8.73 -10.13
CA ILE A 61 -0.94 -9.23 -10.04
C ILE A 61 -0.45 -9.08 -8.59
N ASP A 62 -0.09 -10.20 -7.98
CA ASP A 62 0.64 -10.23 -6.70
C ASP A 62 2.10 -9.81 -6.93
N TRP A 63 2.30 -8.49 -7.02
CA TRP A 63 3.60 -7.87 -7.22
C TRP A 63 4.63 -8.27 -6.16
N PRO A 64 4.31 -8.26 -4.84
CA PRO A 64 5.26 -8.70 -3.80
C PRO A 64 5.79 -10.11 -4.05
N THR A 65 4.93 -11.10 -4.26
CA THR A 65 5.36 -12.48 -4.49
C THR A 65 6.13 -12.62 -5.80
N LEU A 66 5.69 -11.93 -6.87
CA LEU A 66 6.36 -11.97 -8.17
C LEU A 66 7.79 -11.42 -8.09
N ILE A 67 7.99 -10.30 -7.39
CA ILE A 67 9.31 -9.69 -7.14
C ILE A 67 10.19 -10.62 -6.31
N ILE A 68 9.67 -11.22 -5.23
CA ILE A 68 10.44 -12.13 -4.37
C ILE A 68 10.82 -13.43 -5.12
N LYS A 69 9.91 -14.03 -5.90
CA LYS A 69 10.20 -15.19 -6.75
C LYS A 69 11.22 -14.87 -7.84
N HIS A 70 11.20 -13.65 -8.37
CA HIS A 70 12.20 -13.19 -9.32
C HIS A 70 13.59 -13.13 -8.68
N PHE A 71 13.70 -12.66 -7.42
CA PHE A 71 14.95 -12.66 -6.68
C PHE A 71 15.55 -14.03 -6.46
N ALA A 72 14.74 -15.04 -6.09
CA ALA A 72 15.23 -16.42 -5.95
C ALA A 72 15.99 -16.90 -7.20
N ARG A 73 15.55 -16.50 -8.40
CA ARG A 73 16.16 -16.94 -9.67
C ARG A 73 17.39 -16.15 -10.08
N ILE A 74 17.49 -14.87 -9.67
CA ILE A 74 18.64 -14.03 -10.00
C ILE A 74 19.80 -14.27 -9.03
N VAL A 75 19.49 -14.60 -7.78
CA VAL A 75 20.48 -14.79 -6.72
C VAL A 75 21.10 -16.18 -6.77
N ASP A 76 20.42 -17.18 -7.35
CA ASP A 76 20.95 -18.54 -7.52
C ASP A 76 21.82 -18.64 -8.81
N PRO A 77 23.15 -18.82 -8.68
CA PRO A 77 24.06 -18.91 -9.82
C PRO A 77 23.90 -20.20 -10.66
N GLN A 78 23.20 -21.23 -10.16
CA GLN A 78 23.06 -22.54 -10.84
C GLN A 78 21.88 -22.59 -11.83
N LEU A 79 20.94 -21.65 -11.77
CA LEU A 79 19.87 -21.52 -12.76
C LEU A 79 20.40 -20.72 -13.96
N GLY A 80 20.76 -21.43 -15.03
CA GLY A 80 21.37 -20.90 -16.25
C GLY A 80 20.68 -19.67 -16.87
N SER A 81 21.41 -18.99 -17.78
CA SER A 81 21.08 -17.71 -18.45
C SER A 81 20.09 -16.86 -17.64
N HIS A 82 20.59 -16.24 -16.57
CA HIS A 82 19.83 -15.42 -15.63
C HIS A 82 18.88 -14.46 -16.36
N GLN A 83 17.58 -14.80 -16.39
CA GLN A 83 16.55 -13.96 -17.00
C GLN A 83 16.41 -12.69 -16.17
N LEU A 84 17.06 -11.63 -16.64
CA LEU A 84 17.28 -10.38 -15.91
C LEU A 84 16.11 -9.40 -16.08
N ALA A 85 15.46 -9.09 -14.95
CA ALA A 85 14.65 -7.89 -14.68
C ALA A 85 13.38 -7.65 -15.54
N PHE A 86 12.32 -7.10 -14.91
CA PHE A 86 11.12 -6.57 -15.56
C PHE A 86 11.40 -5.41 -16.54
N GLY A 87 12.67 -5.08 -16.79
CA GLY A 87 13.08 -4.01 -17.69
C GLY A 87 12.50 -4.16 -19.10
N ASN A 88 12.28 -5.39 -19.59
CA ASN A 88 11.64 -5.63 -20.90
C ASN A 88 10.16 -5.21 -20.89
N LEU A 89 9.42 -5.53 -19.82
CA LEU A 89 8.04 -5.11 -19.63
C LEU A 89 7.94 -3.58 -19.67
N LEU A 90 8.79 -2.89 -18.88
CA LEU A 90 8.72 -1.43 -18.80
C LEU A 90 9.25 -0.75 -20.05
N THR A 91 10.21 -1.34 -20.77
CA THR A 91 10.59 -0.88 -22.11
C THR A 91 9.39 -0.88 -23.07
N ARG A 92 8.57 -1.95 -23.07
CA ARG A 92 7.34 -2.00 -23.89
C ARG A 92 6.31 -0.94 -23.48
N VAL A 93 6.10 -0.75 -22.18
CA VAL A 93 5.19 0.30 -21.65
C VAL A 93 5.67 1.69 -22.07
N PHE A 94 6.95 2.00 -21.87
CA PHE A 94 7.52 3.31 -22.19
C PHE A 94 7.48 3.59 -23.69
N ASN A 95 7.72 2.57 -24.52
CA ASN A 95 7.53 2.66 -25.97
C ASN A 95 6.08 2.99 -26.34
N ALA A 96 5.08 2.38 -25.69
CA ALA A 96 3.67 2.67 -25.92
C ALA A 96 3.28 4.11 -25.53
N PHE A 97 4.00 4.71 -24.57
CA PHE A 97 3.84 6.11 -24.17
C PHE A 97 4.78 7.09 -24.90
N GLU A 98 5.48 6.64 -25.94
CA GLU A 98 6.44 7.45 -26.73
C GLU A 98 7.54 8.11 -25.88
N VAL A 99 7.90 7.48 -24.75
CA VAL A 99 8.98 7.98 -23.90
C VAL A 99 10.32 7.62 -24.53
N PRO A 100 11.20 8.59 -24.81
CA PRO A 100 12.48 8.30 -25.44
C PRO A 100 13.34 7.44 -24.52
N LEU A 101 13.71 6.24 -25.00
CA LEU A 101 14.65 5.36 -24.34
C LEU A 101 16.06 5.61 -24.91
N GLY A 102 17.04 5.77 -24.03
CA GLY A 102 18.44 5.90 -24.43
C GLY A 102 19.02 4.62 -25.05
N GLU A 103 20.22 4.71 -25.61
CA GLU A 103 20.96 3.53 -26.08
C GLU A 103 21.19 2.53 -24.94
N GLY A 104 20.89 1.26 -25.23
CA GLY A 104 21.12 0.18 -24.28
C GLY A 104 22.60 -0.09 -24.11
N ARG A 105 23.05 -0.34 -22.88
CA ARG A 105 24.39 -0.85 -22.60
C ARG A 105 24.34 -2.35 -22.27
N VAL A 106 25.38 -3.09 -22.69
CA VAL A 106 25.58 -4.48 -22.29
C VAL A 106 25.69 -4.55 -20.76
N LEU A 107 25.00 -5.51 -20.15
CA LEU A 107 25.06 -5.68 -18.71
C LEU A 107 26.35 -6.36 -18.29
N THR A 108 26.94 -5.80 -17.25
CA THR A 108 28.08 -6.38 -16.56
C THR A 108 27.62 -7.06 -15.28
N ARG A 109 28.51 -7.83 -14.66
CA ARG A 109 28.26 -8.42 -13.33
C ARG A 109 27.90 -7.36 -12.27
N ALA A 110 28.36 -6.12 -12.43
CA ALA A 110 28.02 -5.01 -11.52
C ALA A 110 26.56 -4.55 -11.64
N ASP A 111 25.95 -4.74 -12.81
CA ASP A 111 24.53 -4.47 -13.06
C ASP A 111 23.61 -5.57 -12.53
N MET A 112 24.18 -6.71 -12.11
CA MET A 112 23.43 -7.82 -11.55
C MET A 112 23.03 -7.53 -10.11
N PHE A 113 21.92 -8.14 -9.73
CA PHE A 113 21.50 -8.21 -8.34
C PHE A 113 22.17 -9.41 -7.69
N THR A 114 23.09 -9.19 -6.76
CA THR A 114 23.93 -10.23 -6.18
C THR A 114 23.56 -10.48 -4.72
N GLN A 115 24.02 -11.62 -4.20
CA GLN A 115 23.86 -11.97 -2.79
C GLN A 115 24.51 -10.94 -1.85
N ALA A 116 25.61 -10.31 -2.26
CA ALA A 116 26.24 -9.22 -1.52
C ALA A 116 25.30 -8.01 -1.35
N ILE A 117 24.48 -7.71 -2.36
CA ILE A 117 23.51 -6.60 -2.28
C ILE A 117 22.40 -6.92 -1.27
N LEU A 118 21.98 -8.17 -1.15
CA LEU A 118 21.02 -8.57 -0.12
C LEU A 118 21.60 -8.39 1.29
N ALA A 119 22.86 -8.79 1.49
CA ALA A 119 23.56 -8.60 2.76
C ALA A 119 23.69 -7.11 3.12
N ASP A 120 24.07 -6.26 2.15
CA ASP A 120 24.12 -4.79 2.32
C ASP A 120 22.76 -4.17 2.65
N CYS A 121 21.68 -4.82 2.23
CA CYS A 121 20.30 -4.44 2.54
C CYS A 121 19.82 -5.02 3.88
N GLY A 122 20.69 -5.62 4.69
CA GLY A 122 20.33 -6.18 5.99
C GLY A 122 19.43 -7.41 5.89
N ILE A 123 19.44 -8.12 4.76
CA ILE A 123 18.74 -9.38 4.59
C ILE A 123 19.74 -10.49 4.94
N PRO A 124 19.57 -11.17 6.10
CA PRO A 124 20.56 -12.10 6.61
C PRO A 124 20.70 -13.31 5.69
N MET A 125 21.95 -13.64 5.40
CA MET A 125 22.35 -14.89 4.77
C MET A 125 22.66 -15.89 5.89
N GLU A 126 21.90 -16.98 5.99
CA GLU A 126 22.41 -18.13 6.74
C GLU A 126 23.58 -18.70 5.92
N SER A 127 24.80 -18.40 6.37
CA SER A 127 26.02 -19.02 5.85
C SER A 127 26.04 -20.45 6.36
N ASP A 128 26.21 -21.40 5.43
CA ASP A 128 26.53 -22.80 5.68
C ASP A 128 25.69 -23.51 6.73
N GLN A 129 24.54 -24.06 6.31
CA GLN A 129 24.10 -25.34 6.85
C GLN A 129 23.07 -26.07 5.97
N VAL A 130 23.39 -27.35 5.78
CA VAL A 130 22.56 -28.47 5.29
C VAL A 130 22.49 -28.62 3.77
N ALA A 131 23.49 -29.32 3.24
CA ALA A 131 23.54 -29.98 1.93
C ALA A 131 22.39 -31.00 1.66
N ASN A 132 21.34 -31.07 2.50
CA ASN A 132 20.29 -32.09 2.44
C ASN A 132 18.85 -31.55 2.57
N SER A 133 18.60 -30.25 2.41
CA SER A 133 17.23 -29.73 2.30
C SER A 133 16.98 -29.08 0.94
N SER A 134 15.80 -29.30 0.38
CA SER A 134 15.40 -28.78 -0.93
C SER A 134 15.74 -27.28 -1.04
N PRO A 135 16.33 -26.79 -2.16
CA PRO A 135 16.75 -25.37 -2.32
C PRO A 135 15.64 -24.33 -2.11
N ARG A 136 14.39 -24.77 -1.98
CA ARG A 136 13.20 -23.93 -1.77
C ARG A 136 12.88 -23.64 -0.31
N SER A 137 13.50 -24.30 0.67
CA SER A 137 13.07 -24.23 2.08
C SER A 137 13.93 -23.39 3.04
N SER A 138 15.24 -23.28 2.79
CA SER A 138 16.14 -22.44 3.60
C SER A 138 16.90 -21.46 2.70
N GLY A 139 16.82 -20.18 3.03
CA GLY A 139 17.42 -19.09 2.27
C GLY A 139 16.71 -17.77 2.51
N PRO A 140 17.37 -16.61 2.30
CA PRO A 140 16.78 -15.31 2.60
C PRO A 140 15.51 -15.01 1.80
N VAL A 141 15.40 -15.54 0.58
CA VAL A 141 14.20 -15.41 -0.25
C VAL A 141 13.03 -16.23 0.32
N ALA A 142 13.29 -17.43 0.83
CA ALA A 142 12.28 -18.23 1.52
C ALA A 142 11.81 -17.56 2.83
N GLN A 143 12.72 -16.90 3.54
CA GLN A 143 12.39 -16.10 4.73
C GLN A 143 11.50 -14.91 4.38
N LEU A 144 11.79 -14.20 3.29
CA LEU A 144 10.95 -13.09 2.80
C LEU A 144 9.55 -13.57 2.43
N LEU A 145 9.41 -14.71 1.73
CA LEU A 145 8.09 -15.28 1.42
C LEU A 145 7.31 -15.66 2.68
N ARG A 146 7.96 -16.24 3.70
CA ARG A 146 7.31 -16.54 4.98
C ARG A 146 6.85 -15.27 5.70
N LYS A 147 7.71 -14.24 5.75
CA LYS A 147 7.36 -12.95 6.35
C LYS A 147 6.21 -12.28 5.62
N LEU A 148 6.21 -12.31 4.29
CA LEU A 148 5.12 -11.78 3.47
C LEU A 148 3.79 -12.45 3.84
N LYS A 149 3.77 -13.78 3.88
CA LYS A 149 2.57 -14.55 4.25
C LYS A 149 2.04 -14.19 5.65
N VAL A 150 2.93 -14.09 6.64
CA VAL A 150 2.54 -13.69 8.01
C VAL A 150 1.96 -12.26 8.04
N VAL A 151 2.54 -11.35 7.26
CA VAL A 151 2.03 -9.97 7.15
C VAL A 151 0.68 -9.93 6.46
N GLU A 152 0.46 -10.72 5.41
CA GLU A 152 -0.84 -10.84 4.74
C GLU A 152 -1.93 -11.37 5.68
N GLU A 153 -1.65 -12.44 6.43
CA GLU A 153 -2.58 -12.99 7.43
C GLU A 153 -2.94 -11.95 8.51
N LYS A 154 -1.94 -11.20 8.98
CA LYS A 154 -2.15 -10.12 9.96
C LYS A 154 -2.95 -8.96 9.36
N TYR A 155 -2.70 -8.60 8.11
CA TYR A 155 -3.44 -7.54 7.42
C TYR A 155 -4.93 -7.89 7.32
N VAL A 156 -5.26 -9.12 6.93
CA VAL A 156 -6.65 -9.60 6.85
C VAL A 156 -7.35 -9.50 8.21
N THR A 157 -6.65 -9.85 9.29
CA THR A 157 -7.21 -9.76 10.65
C THR A 157 -7.46 -8.32 11.07
N LEU A 158 -6.50 -7.43 10.82
CA LEU A 158 -6.63 -6.00 11.13
C LEU A 158 -7.72 -5.32 10.28
N GLU A 159 -7.88 -5.74 9.02
CA GLU A 159 -8.93 -5.22 8.15
C GLU A 159 -10.32 -5.60 8.66
N LEU A 160 -10.49 -6.84 9.12
CA LEU A 160 -11.73 -7.29 9.76
C LEU A 160 -12.03 -6.52 11.05
N GLU A 161 -11.03 -6.33 11.91
CA GLU A 161 -11.17 -5.56 13.14
C GLU A 161 -11.55 -4.09 12.84
N ASN A 162 -10.94 -3.50 11.81
CA ASN A 162 -11.28 -2.13 11.40
C ASN A 162 -12.74 -2.01 10.90
N GLN A 163 -13.23 -3.03 10.20
CA GLN A 163 -14.64 -3.07 9.75
C GLN A 163 -15.60 -3.18 10.95
N ASN A 164 -15.30 -4.02 11.93
CA ASN A 164 -16.10 -4.16 13.14
C ASN A 164 -16.16 -2.85 13.94
N LEU A 165 -15.00 -2.21 14.17
CA LEU A 165 -14.94 -0.93 14.87
C LEU A 165 -15.73 0.17 14.15
N ARG A 166 -15.73 0.19 12.81
CA ARG A 166 -16.56 1.14 12.03
C ARG A 166 -18.05 0.88 12.22
N ALA A 167 -18.47 -0.38 12.28
CA ALA A 167 -19.85 -0.75 12.52
C ALA A 167 -20.31 -0.35 13.94
N GLU A 168 -19.49 -0.60 14.95
CA GLU A 168 -19.76 -0.18 16.34
C GLU A 168 -19.86 1.34 16.46
N LEU A 169 -18.93 2.07 15.83
CA LEU A 169 -18.95 3.53 15.81
C LEU A 169 -20.25 4.07 15.16
N HIS A 170 -20.71 3.45 14.08
CA HIS A 170 -21.95 3.82 13.42
C HIS A 170 -23.17 3.60 14.34
N THR A 171 -23.24 2.45 15.01
CA THR A 171 -24.31 2.13 15.97
C THR A 171 -24.32 3.10 17.14
N SER A 172 -23.17 3.34 17.76
CA SER A 172 -23.05 4.27 18.89
C SER A 172 -23.44 5.70 18.50
N ASN A 173 -23.05 6.16 17.30
CA ASN A 173 -23.49 7.46 16.79
C ASN A 173 -25.01 7.53 16.60
N ALA A 174 -25.64 6.47 16.08
CA ALA A 174 -27.10 6.43 15.92
C ALA A 174 -27.82 6.53 17.28
N GLU A 175 -27.32 5.85 18.31
CA GLU A 175 -27.84 5.93 19.68
C GLU A 175 -27.69 7.34 20.27
N ILE A 176 -26.51 7.96 20.13
CA ILE A 176 -26.26 9.34 20.58
C ILE A 176 -27.24 10.31 19.91
N HIS A 177 -27.45 10.17 18.60
CA HIS A 177 -28.42 10.99 17.88
C HIS A 177 -29.86 10.76 18.38
N GLY A 178 -30.24 9.51 18.64
CA GLY A 178 -31.54 9.16 19.21
C GLY A 178 -31.77 9.78 20.59
N LEU A 179 -30.81 9.62 21.51
CA LEU A 179 -30.87 10.17 22.86
C LEU A 179 -30.89 11.70 22.85
N LYS A 180 -30.09 12.33 21.98
CA LYS A 180 -30.09 13.79 21.81
C LYS A 180 -31.46 14.29 21.36
N ASN A 181 -32.10 13.60 20.41
CA ASN A 181 -33.45 13.96 19.97
C ASN A 181 -34.48 13.81 21.10
N GLN A 182 -34.42 12.72 21.87
CA GLN A 182 -35.31 12.52 23.02
C GLN A 182 -35.14 13.61 24.08
N LEU A 183 -33.90 13.98 24.39
CA LEU A 183 -33.59 15.04 25.36
C LEU A 183 -34.17 16.40 24.91
N VAL A 184 -34.01 16.74 23.63
CA VAL A 184 -34.58 17.98 23.07
C VAL A 184 -36.11 17.99 23.16
N GLN A 185 -36.76 16.86 22.84
CA GLN A 185 -38.22 16.75 22.94
C GLN A 185 -38.71 16.87 24.39
N GLN A 186 -38.03 16.25 25.35
CA GLN A 186 -38.36 16.40 26.77
C GLN A 186 -38.18 17.84 27.24
N GLN A 187 -37.12 18.52 26.81
CA GLN A 187 -36.89 19.92 27.16
C GLN A 187 -38.02 20.82 26.65
N LEU A 188 -38.44 20.63 25.39
CA LEU A 188 -39.57 21.37 24.81
C LEU A 188 -40.87 21.12 25.56
N ALA A 189 -41.18 19.86 25.87
CA ALA A 189 -42.36 19.49 26.63
C ALA A 189 -42.36 20.08 28.05
N ASN A 190 -41.21 20.09 28.71
CA ASN A 190 -41.05 20.68 30.05
C ASN A 190 -41.20 22.19 30.01
N ASN A 191 -40.59 22.88 29.05
CA ASN A 191 -40.75 24.33 28.87
C ASN A 191 -42.24 24.69 28.67
N ALA A 192 -42.94 23.98 27.78
CA ALA A 192 -44.38 24.19 27.56
C ALA A 192 -45.24 23.93 28.81
N ARG A 193 -44.83 23.01 29.70
CA ARG A 193 -45.50 22.80 31.00
C ARG A 193 -45.27 23.97 31.95
N VAL A 194 -44.05 24.50 32.00
CA VAL A 194 -43.71 25.65 32.83
C VAL A 194 -44.49 26.88 32.37
N ASP A 195 -44.54 27.15 31.06
CA ASP A 195 -45.29 28.27 30.49
C ASP A 195 -46.77 28.23 30.89
N ARG A 196 -47.41 27.06 30.77
CA ARG A 196 -48.81 26.87 31.21
C ARG A 196 -49.02 27.15 32.70
N VAL A 197 -48.07 26.79 33.56
CA VAL A 197 -48.17 27.07 35.01
C VAL A 197 -48.05 28.57 35.26
N LEU A 198 -47.14 29.25 34.57
CA LEU A 198 -46.99 30.71 34.65
C LEU A 198 -48.26 31.43 34.20
N ASP A 199 -48.88 31.00 33.11
CA ASP A 199 -50.14 31.57 32.60
C ASP A 199 -51.29 31.41 33.60
N MET A 200 -51.40 30.23 34.24
CA MET A 200 -52.42 29.99 35.28
C MET A 200 -52.20 30.88 36.50
N LEU A 201 -50.94 31.05 36.95
CA LEU A 201 -50.61 31.92 38.08
C LEU A 201 -50.91 33.38 37.77
N ALA A 202 -50.59 33.84 36.55
CA ALA A 202 -50.92 35.19 36.10
C ALA A 202 -52.44 35.43 36.07
N SER A 203 -53.20 34.46 35.54
CA SER A 203 -54.67 34.52 35.47
C SER A 203 -55.34 34.50 36.86
N ALA A 204 -54.77 33.77 37.82
CA ALA A 204 -55.25 33.74 39.20
C ALA A 204 -54.93 35.03 39.96
N SER A 205 -53.87 35.76 39.56
CA SER A 205 -53.49 37.04 40.17
C SER A 205 -54.37 38.21 39.72
N THR A 206 -55.07 38.10 38.59
CA THR A 206 -56.06 39.09 38.14
C THR A 206 -57.43 38.83 38.79
N LYS A 207 -57.75 39.55 39.87
CA LYS A 207 -59.08 39.52 40.52
C LYS A 207 -60.19 39.97 39.56
N PRO A 208 -61.38 39.35 39.54
CA PRO A 208 -62.54 39.94 38.87
C PRO A 208 -63.02 41.15 39.70
N SER A 209 -62.89 42.35 39.14
CA SER A 209 -63.60 43.53 39.62
C SER A 209 -65.11 43.26 39.46
N GLN A 210 -65.77 42.92 40.56
CA GLN A 210 -67.23 42.91 40.62
C GLN A 210 -67.73 44.34 40.38
N SER A 211 -68.29 44.60 39.19
CA SER A 211 -69.13 45.77 38.96
C SER A 211 -70.55 45.43 39.40
N SER A 212 -70.89 45.80 40.63
CA SER A 212 -72.26 45.90 41.09
C SER A 212 -72.78 47.31 40.80
N THR A 213 -73.58 47.49 39.75
CA THR A 213 -74.88 48.20 39.71
C THR A 213 -75.46 48.19 38.31
#